data_AF-M1CY62-F1
#
_entry.id   AF-M1CY62-F1
#
_cell.length_a   1.000
_cell.length_b   1.000
_cell.length_c   1.000
_cell.angle_alpha   90.00
_cell.angle_beta   90.00
_cell.angle_gamma   90.00
#
_symmetry.space_group_name_H-M   'P 1'
#
loop_
_entity.id
_entity.type
_entity.pdbx_description
1 polymer ?
#
loop_
_entity_poly.entity_id
_entity_poly.type
_entity_poly.pdbx_seq_one_letter_code
_entity_poly.pdbx_strand_id
1 'polypeptide(L)'
;MEAIKKQATKLREQVAKQQQAILRQLGHLGHESVMVDEAELEIHQRLQELYMSTRAAKHFQRDIVRGVEGYISTSKKQVEIARKLVDNCYKYGSEIQNGPSTLPKVAVEFGTSHAAMEDQREIMLGVLGSQVCEPLRASIHGAPLEDARHLTHSYDRMRQEFESQATEVIRRQSKFREASTESLAKLKNAETRLSELKSSVLVLGKEATDAMLSVEEEQQQISFQKLLTMLAGRC
;
A
#
# COMPACT_ATOMS: atom_id res chain seq x y z
N MET A 1 6.08 -17.52 -7.74
CA MET A 1 4.89 -16.67 -8.02
C MET A 1 5.23 -15.21 -8.28
N GLU A 2 6.15 -14.57 -7.53
CA GLU A 2 6.60 -13.18 -7.76
C GLU A 2 7.23 -12.94 -9.16
N ALA A 3 8.07 -13.87 -9.64
CA ALA A 3 8.72 -13.76 -10.95
C ALA A 3 7.73 -13.73 -12.13
N ILE A 4 6.65 -14.51 -12.03
CA ILE A 4 5.58 -14.57 -13.05
C ILE A 4 4.77 -13.27 -13.04
N LYS A 5 4.52 -12.69 -11.86
CA LYS A 5 3.85 -11.38 -11.75
C LYS A 5 4.70 -10.25 -12.33
N LYS A 6 6.02 -10.25 -12.07
CA LYS A 6 6.97 -9.28 -12.67
C LYS A 6 7.09 -9.43 -14.19
N GLN A 7 7.02 -10.65 -14.71
CA GLN A 7 6.96 -10.87 -16.16
C GLN A 7 5.63 -10.39 -16.75
N ALA A 8 4.51 -10.60 -16.06
CA ALA A 8 3.21 -10.11 -16.51
C ALA A 8 3.10 -8.58 -16.52
N THR A 9 3.68 -7.89 -15.52
CA THR A 9 3.73 -6.42 -15.54
C THR A 9 4.67 -5.90 -16.63
N LYS A 10 5.85 -6.51 -16.81
CA LYS A 10 6.76 -6.16 -17.92
C LYS A 10 6.12 -6.39 -19.29
N LEU A 11 5.37 -7.48 -19.45
CA LEU A 11 4.67 -7.80 -20.69
C LEU A 11 3.55 -6.79 -20.96
N ARG A 12 2.76 -6.41 -19.94
CA ARG A 12 1.74 -5.35 -20.06
C ARG A 12 2.36 -4.01 -20.45
N GLU A 13 3.47 -3.65 -19.83
CA GLU A 13 4.19 -2.41 -20.13
C GLU A 13 4.80 -2.43 -21.54
N GLN A 14 5.33 -3.57 -21.98
CA GLN A 14 5.79 -3.76 -23.36
C GLN A 14 4.65 -3.68 -24.36
N VAL A 15 3.50 -4.29 -24.07
CA VAL A 15 2.31 -4.25 -24.93
C VAL A 15 1.77 -2.82 -25.02
N ALA A 16 1.69 -2.09 -23.90
CA ALA A 16 1.29 -0.68 -23.89
C ALA A 16 2.25 0.19 -24.73
N LYS A 17 3.57 0.01 -24.57
CA LYS A 17 4.58 0.69 -25.39
C LYS A 17 4.49 0.33 -26.87
N GLN A 18 4.20 -0.93 -27.21
CA GLN A 18 4.03 -1.38 -28.60
C GLN A 18 2.76 -0.82 -29.22
N GLN A 19 1.64 -0.84 -28.50
CA GLN A 19 0.37 -0.25 -28.95
C GLN A 19 0.50 1.27 -29.14
N GLN A 20 1.23 1.96 -28.26
CA GLN A 20 1.54 3.38 -28.40
C GLN A 20 2.48 3.69 -29.56
N ALA A 21 3.49 2.85 -29.81
CA ALA A 21 4.37 3.02 -30.98
C ALA A 21 3.58 2.89 -32.30
N ILE A 22 2.61 1.97 -32.34
CA ILE A 22 1.69 1.80 -33.47
C ILE A 22 0.80 3.04 -33.62
N LEU A 23 0.24 3.56 -32.53
CA LEU A 23 -0.55 4.81 -32.55
C LEU A 23 0.27 6.02 -33.00
N ARG A 24 1.52 6.16 -32.54
CA ARG A 24 2.45 7.22 -32.97
C ARG A 24 2.79 7.11 -34.47
N GLN A 25 3.00 5.90 -34.99
CA GLN A 25 3.23 5.68 -36.42
C GLN A 25 1.99 5.97 -37.28
N LEU A 26 0.80 5.67 -36.76
CA LEU A 26 -0.48 6.00 -37.42
C LEU A 26 -0.77 7.50 -37.43
N GLY A 27 -0.37 8.25 -36.40
CA GLY A 27 -0.47 9.71 -36.36
C GLY A 27 0.41 10.43 -37.40
N HIS A 28 1.40 9.75 -37.98
CA HIS A 28 2.29 10.31 -39.01
C HIS A 28 1.66 10.30 -40.43
N LEU A 29 0.52 9.65 -40.64
CA LEU A 29 -0.09 9.45 -41.97
C LEU A 29 -1.13 10.51 -42.38
N GLY A 30 -1.35 11.54 -41.56
CA GLY A 30 -2.14 12.70 -41.97
C GLY A 30 -2.88 13.32 -40.80
N HIS A 31 -2.54 14.58 -40.51
CA HIS A 31 -3.08 15.44 -39.46
C HIS A 31 -2.50 15.19 -38.06
N GLU A 32 -1.87 16.23 -37.49
CA GLU A 32 -1.23 16.33 -36.16
C GLU A 32 -2.17 16.08 -34.95
N SER A 33 -3.35 15.49 -35.15
CA SER A 33 -4.43 15.40 -34.17
C SER A 33 -4.36 14.17 -33.23
N VAL A 34 -3.47 13.21 -33.48
CA VAL A 34 -3.32 12.00 -32.65
C VAL A 34 -1.89 11.90 -32.11
N MET A 35 -1.34 13.02 -31.64
CA MET A 35 -0.21 12.93 -30.71
C MET A 35 -0.72 12.24 -29.45
N VAL A 36 -0.10 11.09 -29.11
CA VAL A 36 -0.18 10.50 -27.77
C VAL A 36 0.03 11.65 -26.77
N ASP A 37 -0.99 11.90 -25.97
CA ASP A 37 -1.01 13.02 -25.04
C ASP A 37 0.04 12.78 -23.96
N GLU A 38 1.20 13.43 -24.06
CA GLU A 38 2.34 13.21 -23.17
C GLU A 38 1.94 13.36 -21.69
N ALA A 39 1.01 14.28 -21.40
CA ALA A 39 0.42 14.46 -20.07
C ALA A 39 -0.37 13.24 -19.56
N GLU A 40 -1.12 12.55 -20.42
CA GLU A 40 -1.83 11.31 -20.06
C GLU A 40 -0.84 10.18 -19.77
N LEU A 41 0.23 10.09 -20.57
CA LEU A 41 1.27 9.09 -20.39
C LEU A 41 1.99 9.25 -19.04
N GLU A 42 2.33 10.49 -18.67
CA GLU A 42 2.92 10.82 -17.38
C GLU A 42 2.00 10.41 -16.22
N ILE A 43 0.70 10.73 -16.31
CA ILE A 43 -0.30 10.31 -15.33
C ILE A 43 -0.36 8.78 -15.22
N HIS A 44 -0.40 8.08 -16.35
CA HIS A 44 -0.46 6.62 -16.37
C HIS A 44 0.74 6.00 -15.66
N GLN A 45 1.95 6.45 -16.02
CA GLN A 45 3.18 5.96 -15.41
C GLN A 45 3.21 6.27 -13.91
N ARG A 46 2.83 7.48 -13.52
CA ARG A 46 2.80 7.88 -12.11
C ARG A 46 1.84 7.03 -11.29
N LEU A 47 0.66 6.73 -11.81
CA LEU A 47 -0.30 5.84 -11.15
C LEU A 47 0.23 4.42 -10.99
N GLN A 48 0.96 3.88 -11.97
CA GLN A 48 1.60 2.56 -11.84
C GLN A 48 2.66 2.55 -10.74
N GLU A 49 3.50 3.59 -10.66
CA GLU A 49 4.52 3.73 -9.61
C GLU A 49 3.88 3.81 -8.22
N LEU A 50 2.87 4.67 -8.05
CA LEU A 50 2.15 4.84 -6.79
C LEU A 50 1.42 3.56 -6.35
N TYR A 51 0.79 2.85 -7.29
CA TYR A 51 0.15 1.57 -7.00
C TYR A 51 1.15 0.53 -6.48
N MET A 52 2.34 0.47 -7.09
CA MET A 52 3.40 -0.44 -6.65
C MET A 52 3.96 -0.05 -5.28
N SER A 53 4.18 1.25 -5.05
CA SER A 53 4.67 1.78 -3.78
C SER A 53 3.70 1.52 -2.62
N THR A 54 2.43 1.93 -2.78
CA THR A 54 1.39 1.71 -1.74
C THR A 54 1.12 0.23 -1.47
N ARG A 55 1.25 -0.63 -2.50
CA ARG A 55 1.17 -2.08 -2.32
C ARG A 55 2.35 -2.62 -1.52
N ALA A 56 3.57 -2.15 -1.78
CA ALA A 56 4.75 -2.55 -1.03
C ALA A 56 4.65 -2.10 0.44
N ALA A 57 4.22 -0.86 0.68
CA ALA A 57 3.98 -0.33 2.02
C ALA A 57 2.91 -1.14 2.78
N LYS A 58 1.75 -1.44 2.18
CA LYS A 58 0.72 -2.30 2.79
C LYS A 58 1.28 -3.67 3.19
N HIS A 59 2.12 -4.28 2.35
CA HIS A 59 2.75 -5.56 2.68
C HIS A 59 3.74 -5.44 3.84
N PHE A 60 4.60 -4.43 3.83
CA PHE A 60 5.55 -4.18 4.89
C PHE A 60 4.86 -3.94 6.25
N GLN A 61 3.83 -3.09 6.28
CA GLN A 61 3.02 -2.85 7.48
C GLN A 61 2.41 -4.15 8.01
N ARG A 62 1.90 -5.03 7.12
CA ARG A 62 1.33 -6.32 7.52
C ARG A 62 2.37 -7.25 8.12
N ASP A 63 3.58 -7.26 7.58
CA ASP A 63 4.67 -8.09 8.10
C ASP A 63 5.16 -7.59 9.46
N ILE A 64 5.19 -6.27 9.69
CA ILE A 64 5.41 -5.70 11.04
C ILE A 64 4.34 -6.18 12.01
N VAL A 65 3.05 -6.01 11.66
CA VAL A 65 1.93 -6.40 12.54
C VAL A 65 2.05 -7.86 12.95
N ARG A 66 2.28 -8.76 11.99
CA ARG A 66 2.44 -10.19 12.26
C ARG A 66 3.65 -10.51 13.13
N GLY A 67 4.78 -9.86 12.86
CA GLY A 67 6.00 -10.04 13.64
C GLY A 67 5.80 -9.62 15.10
N VAL A 68 5.20 -8.45 15.32
CA VAL A 68 4.94 -7.91 16.66
C VAL A 68 3.88 -8.73 17.40
N GLU A 69 2.80 -9.15 16.74
CA GLU A 69 1.78 -10.02 17.34
C GLU A 69 2.37 -11.38 17.75
N GLY A 70 3.22 -11.96 16.90
CA GLY A 70 3.95 -13.20 17.22
C GLY A 70 4.89 -13.03 18.41
N TYR A 71 5.60 -11.91 18.47
CA TYR A 71 6.47 -11.55 19.60
C TYR A 71 5.67 -11.38 20.90
N ILE A 72 4.53 -10.67 20.85
CA ILE A 72 3.64 -10.49 22.01
C ILE A 72 3.12 -11.84 22.50
N SER A 73 2.60 -12.68 21.60
CA SER A 73 2.05 -13.99 21.94
C SER A 73 3.10 -14.90 22.60
N THR A 74 4.32 -14.90 22.07
CA THR A 74 5.43 -15.68 22.65
C THR A 74 5.87 -15.10 23.99
N SER A 75 5.98 -13.77 24.10
CA SER A 75 6.42 -13.10 25.31
C SER A 75 5.45 -13.27 26.47
N LYS A 76 4.14 -13.33 26.22
CA LYS A 76 3.14 -13.64 27.26
C LYS A 76 3.40 -15.00 27.92
N LYS A 77 3.74 -16.03 27.13
CA LYS A 77 4.10 -17.35 27.67
C LYS A 77 5.40 -17.30 28.50
N GLN A 78 6.37 -16.49 28.06
CA GLN A 78 7.61 -16.29 28.81
C GLN A 78 7.36 -15.62 30.17
N VAL A 79 6.51 -14.59 30.19
CA VAL A 79 6.08 -13.91 31.44
C VAL A 79 5.42 -14.90 32.39
N GLU A 80 4.52 -15.76 31.92
CA GLU A 80 3.88 -16.79 32.77
C GLU A 80 4.88 -17.77 33.39
N ILE A 81 5.90 -18.18 32.63
CA ILE A 81 6.98 -19.05 33.12
C ILE A 81 7.83 -18.31 34.16
N ALA A 82 8.22 -17.07 33.87
CA ALA A 82 9.03 -16.24 34.76
C ALA A 82 8.30 -15.95 36.08
N ARG A 83 7.00 -15.65 36.03
CA ARG A 83 6.17 -15.43 37.23
C ARG A 83 6.12 -16.67 38.13
N LYS A 84 5.98 -17.87 37.56
CA LYS A 84 6.03 -19.11 38.35
C LYS A 84 7.39 -19.32 39.04
N LEU A 85 8.49 -19.02 38.35
CA LEU A 85 9.83 -19.07 38.94
C LEU A 85 9.95 -18.08 40.11
N VAL A 86 9.54 -16.84 39.87
CA VAL A 86 9.54 -15.76 40.85
C VAL A 86 8.73 -16.13 42.09
N ASP A 87 7.51 -16.63 41.91
CA ASP A 87 6.63 -17.06 43.00
C ASP A 87 7.27 -18.15 43.86
N ASN A 88 7.95 -19.12 43.23
CA ASN A 88 8.63 -20.19 43.97
C ASN A 88 9.81 -19.67 44.79
N CYS A 89 10.61 -18.75 44.24
CA CYS A 89 11.72 -18.12 44.98
C CYS A 89 11.22 -17.26 46.15
N TYR A 90 10.16 -16.47 45.91
CA TYR A 90 9.56 -15.63 46.94
C TYR A 90 8.99 -16.49 48.08
N LYS A 91 8.22 -17.54 47.76
CA LYS A 91 7.66 -18.47 48.75
C LYS A 91 8.75 -19.10 49.62
N TYR A 92 9.76 -19.70 48.99
CA TYR A 92 10.91 -20.29 49.70
C TYR A 92 11.55 -19.30 50.68
N GLY A 93 11.81 -18.07 50.22
CA GLY A 93 12.45 -17.06 51.04
C GLY A 93 11.56 -16.54 52.18
N SER A 94 10.26 -16.38 51.92
CA SER A 94 9.28 -15.85 52.89
C SER A 94 8.92 -16.83 54.01
N GLU A 95 9.01 -18.14 53.77
CA GLU A 95 8.68 -19.18 54.73
C GLU A 95 9.84 -19.47 55.71
N ILE A 96 11.08 -19.09 55.37
CA ILE A 96 12.30 -19.44 56.12
C ILE A 96 12.99 -18.16 56.66
N GLN A 97 12.27 -17.38 57.47
CA GLN A 97 12.76 -16.08 57.96
C GLN A 97 13.64 -16.13 59.23
N ASN A 98 13.69 -17.27 59.94
CA ASN A 98 14.27 -17.34 61.29
C ASN A 98 15.64 -18.05 61.38
N GLY A 99 16.37 -18.17 60.27
CA GLY A 99 17.67 -18.86 60.21
C GLY A 99 18.87 -17.91 59.96
N PRO A 100 20.12 -18.30 60.31
CA PRO A 100 21.32 -17.50 60.07
C PRO A 100 21.75 -17.47 58.58
N SER A 101 21.02 -18.17 57.71
CA SER A 101 21.33 -18.29 56.28
C SER A 101 20.93 -17.03 55.50
N THR A 102 21.79 -16.60 54.58
CA THR A 102 21.50 -15.47 53.66
C THR A 102 20.65 -15.87 52.46
N LEU A 103 20.51 -17.16 52.18
CA LEU A 103 19.82 -17.68 50.99
C LEU A 103 18.32 -17.29 50.92
N PRO A 104 17.52 -17.39 51.99
CA PRO A 104 16.11 -16.97 51.96
C PRO A 104 15.95 -15.49 51.58
N LYS A 105 16.81 -14.62 52.13
CA LYS A 105 16.81 -13.19 51.81
C LYS A 105 17.11 -12.96 50.32
N VAL A 106 18.15 -13.60 49.79
CA VAL A 106 18.50 -13.50 48.36
C VAL A 106 17.38 -14.02 47.46
N ALA A 107 16.66 -15.08 47.87
CA ALA A 107 15.54 -15.62 47.11
C ALA A 107 14.35 -14.65 47.05
N VAL A 108 14.03 -13.96 48.16
CA VAL A 108 13.02 -12.89 48.17
C VAL A 108 13.44 -11.71 47.30
N GLU A 109 14.69 -11.27 47.40
CA GLU A 109 15.23 -10.16 46.60
C GLU A 109 15.17 -10.48 45.10
N PHE A 110 15.58 -11.69 44.70
CA PHE A 110 15.46 -12.17 43.32
C PHE A 110 14.01 -12.15 42.85
N GLY A 111 13.09 -12.77 43.61
CA GLY A 111 11.68 -12.85 43.25
C GLY A 111 11.06 -11.45 43.09
N THR A 112 11.31 -10.55 44.03
CA THR A 112 10.77 -9.19 44.02
C THR A 112 11.29 -8.39 42.83
N SER A 113 12.61 -8.44 42.57
CA SER A 113 13.21 -7.72 41.44
C SER A 113 12.71 -8.24 40.11
N HIS A 114 12.62 -9.56 39.95
CA HIS A 114 12.15 -10.16 38.70
C HIS A 114 10.64 -9.98 38.48
N ALA A 115 9.81 -9.96 39.53
CA ALA A 115 8.40 -9.59 39.40
C ALA A 115 8.24 -8.20 38.75
N ALA A 116 8.97 -7.20 39.26
CA ALA A 116 8.94 -5.84 38.73
C ALA A 116 9.43 -5.77 37.27
N MET A 117 10.43 -6.59 36.89
CA MET A 117 10.88 -6.69 35.51
C MET A 117 9.80 -7.25 34.58
N GLU A 118 9.10 -8.31 35.00
CA GLU A 118 8.01 -8.89 34.21
C GLU A 118 6.79 -7.96 34.10
N ASP A 119 6.50 -7.18 35.14
CA ASP A 119 5.45 -6.15 35.08
C ASP A 119 5.79 -5.07 34.04
N GLN A 120 7.04 -4.59 34.02
CA GLN A 120 7.49 -3.65 32.98
C GLN A 120 7.44 -4.29 31.59
N ARG A 121 7.77 -5.58 31.48
CA ARG A 121 7.66 -6.33 30.22
C ARG A 121 6.22 -6.35 29.74
N GLU A 122 5.24 -6.61 30.61
CA GLU A 122 3.82 -6.59 30.23
C GLU A 122 3.35 -5.22 29.73
N ILE A 123 3.77 -4.14 30.40
CA ILE A 123 3.48 -2.77 29.95
C ILE A 123 4.03 -2.56 28.53
N MET A 124 5.28 -2.93 28.28
CA MET A 124 5.90 -2.84 26.96
C MET A 124 5.13 -3.63 25.89
N LEU A 125 4.71 -4.86 26.20
CA LEU A 125 3.92 -5.67 25.26
C LEU A 125 2.55 -5.01 24.96
N GLY A 126 1.93 -4.39 25.97
CA GLY A 126 0.70 -3.62 25.80
C GLY A 126 0.87 -2.40 24.88
N VAL A 127 1.98 -1.67 25.02
CA VAL A 127 2.33 -0.55 24.14
C VAL A 127 2.57 -1.00 22.71
N LEU A 128 3.28 -2.12 22.50
CA LEU A 128 3.45 -2.69 21.17
C LEU A 128 2.10 -3.08 20.53
N GLY A 129 1.18 -3.66 21.29
CA GLY A 129 -0.15 -3.98 20.79
C GLY A 129 -0.95 -2.74 20.38
N SER A 130 -1.11 -1.81 21.32
CA SER A 130 -2.00 -0.65 21.16
C SER A 130 -1.42 0.48 20.33
N GLN A 131 -0.12 0.78 20.44
CA GLN A 131 0.50 1.92 19.77
C GLN A 131 1.18 1.56 18.45
N VAL A 132 1.40 0.28 18.16
CA VAL A 132 2.04 -0.19 16.92
C VAL A 132 1.09 -1.05 16.10
N CYS A 133 0.64 -2.20 16.62
CA CYS A 133 -0.17 -3.13 15.84
C CYS A 133 -1.52 -2.55 15.41
N GLU A 134 -2.27 -1.96 16.35
CA GLU A 134 -3.62 -1.45 16.06
C GLU A 134 -3.62 -0.32 15.01
N PRO A 135 -2.78 0.73 15.09
CA PRO A 135 -2.73 1.78 14.07
C PRO A 135 -2.31 1.26 12.70
N LEU A 136 -1.32 0.36 12.63
CA LEU A 136 -0.91 -0.24 11.35
C LEU A 136 -2.03 -1.11 10.77
N ARG A 137 -2.76 -1.87 11.59
CA ARG A 137 -3.89 -2.67 11.14
C ARG A 137 -5.00 -1.78 10.58
N ALA A 138 -5.28 -0.65 11.22
CA ALA A 138 -6.24 0.34 10.73
C ALA A 138 -5.79 0.92 9.37
N SER A 139 -4.53 1.33 9.24
CA SER A 139 -3.94 1.80 7.96
C SER A 139 -4.06 0.76 6.84
N ILE A 140 -3.79 -0.52 7.11
CA ILE A 140 -3.85 -1.60 6.11
C ILE A 140 -5.27 -1.81 5.56
N HIS A 141 -6.30 -1.62 6.39
CA HIS A 141 -7.71 -1.84 6.05
C HIS A 141 -8.49 -0.54 5.88
N GLY A 142 -7.80 0.59 5.79
CA GLY A 142 -8.41 1.92 5.71
C GLY A 142 -9.15 2.12 4.39
N ALA A 143 -10.32 2.76 4.46
CA ALA A 143 -11.09 3.19 3.30
C ALA A 143 -10.27 4.01 2.29
N PRO A 144 -9.39 4.97 2.69
CA PRO A 144 -8.65 5.80 1.74
C PRO A 144 -7.85 5.02 0.69
N LEU A 145 -7.19 3.92 1.09
CA LEU A 145 -6.40 3.10 0.16
C LEU A 145 -7.30 2.35 -0.83
N GLU A 146 -8.43 1.80 -0.39
CA GLU A 146 -9.33 1.09 -1.30
C GLU A 146 -10.06 2.07 -2.23
N ASP A 147 -10.45 3.25 -1.74
CA ASP A 147 -11.05 4.32 -2.55
C ASP A 147 -10.08 4.83 -3.64
N ALA A 148 -8.81 5.08 -3.30
CA ALA A 148 -7.78 5.49 -4.26
C ALA A 148 -7.51 4.40 -5.33
N ARG A 149 -7.61 3.12 -4.97
CA ARG A 149 -7.53 2.01 -5.93
C ARG A 149 -8.76 1.94 -6.83
N HIS A 150 -9.94 2.21 -6.29
CA HIS A 150 -11.16 2.30 -7.10
C HIS A 150 -11.08 3.44 -8.13
N LEU A 151 -10.55 4.59 -7.76
CA LEU A 151 -10.27 5.68 -8.70
C LEU A 151 -9.27 5.25 -9.78
N THR A 152 -8.17 4.60 -9.39
CA THR A 152 -7.18 4.07 -10.33
C THR A 152 -7.80 3.10 -11.34
N HIS A 153 -8.65 2.18 -10.88
CA HIS A 153 -9.36 1.25 -11.77
C HIS A 153 -10.39 1.93 -12.68
N SER A 154 -11.04 2.98 -12.20
CA SER A 154 -11.97 3.78 -12.99
C SER A 154 -11.24 4.55 -14.08
N TYR A 155 -10.07 5.10 -13.77
CA TYR A 155 -9.15 5.71 -14.73
C TYR A 155 -8.71 4.71 -15.79
N ASP A 156 -8.25 3.51 -15.41
CA ASP A 156 -7.81 2.47 -16.38
C ASP A 156 -8.93 2.10 -17.36
N ARG A 157 -10.18 2.01 -16.86
CA ARG A 157 -11.35 1.74 -17.71
C ARG A 157 -11.60 2.88 -18.70
N MET A 158 -11.62 4.12 -18.21
CA MET A 158 -11.88 5.28 -19.05
C MET A 158 -10.78 5.47 -20.12
N ARG A 159 -9.53 5.17 -19.74
CA ARG A 159 -8.39 5.16 -20.67
C ARG A 159 -8.57 4.15 -21.81
N GLN A 160 -9.05 2.94 -21.51
CA GLN A 160 -9.36 1.95 -22.55
C GLN A 160 -10.50 2.40 -23.48
N GLU A 161 -11.52 3.08 -22.95
CA GLU A 161 -12.59 3.67 -23.76
C GLU A 161 -12.05 4.77 -24.68
N PHE A 162 -11.15 5.61 -24.17
CA PHE A 162 -10.45 6.62 -24.96
C PHE A 162 -9.61 5.99 -26.09
N GLU A 163 -8.81 4.95 -25.81
CA GLU A 163 -8.02 4.24 -26.82
C GLU A 163 -8.88 3.57 -27.91
N SER A 164 -10.01 2.99 -27.51
CA SER A 164 -10.99 2.42 -28.44
C SER A 164 -11.59 3.50 -29.36
N GLN A 165 -11.97 4.65 -28.79
CA GLN A 165 -12.52 5.77 -29.55
C GLN A 165 -11.47 6.37 -30.50
N ALA A 166 -10.20 6.47 -30.07
CA ALA A 166 -9.10 6.97 -30.90
C ALA A 166 -8.88 6.08 -32.13
N THR A 167 -8.86 4.75 -31.92
CA THR A 167 -8.73 3.77 -33.00
C THR A 167 -9.89 3.90 -34.01
N GLU A 168 -11.09 4.13 -33.51
CA GLU A 168 -12.28 4.30 -34.34
C GLU A 168 -12.24 5.61 -35.16
N VAL A 169 -11.73 6.71 -34.59
CA VAL A 169 -11.51 7.97 -35.33
C VAL A 169 -10.51 7.75 -36.47
N ILE A 170 -9.37 7.12 -36.20
CA ILE A 170 -8.37 6.78 -37.24
C ILE A 170 -8.98 5.91 -38.34
N ARG A 171 -9.80 4.92 -37.96
CA ARG A 171 -10.49 4.04 -38.91
C ARG A 171 -11.52 4.78 -39.77
N ARG A 172 -12.14 5.86 -39.28
CA ARG A 172 -13.06 6.70 -40.06
C ARG A 172 -12.31 7.69 -40.94
N GLN A 173 -11.23 8.28 -40.46
CA GLN A 173 -10.36 9.18 -41.23
C GLN A 173 -9.73 8.47 -42.43
N SER A 174 -9.25 7.23 -42.27
CA SER A 174 -8.67 6.44 -43.36
C SER A 174 -9.67 6.09 -44.47
N LYS A 175 -10.96 5.94 -44.14
CA LYS A 175 -12.05 5.66 -45.09
C LYS A 175 -12.67 6.92 -45.71
N PHE A 176 -12.17 8.10 -45.36
CA PHE A 176 -12.74 9.38 -45.76
C PHE A 176 -12.66 9.66 -47.27
N ARG A 177 -11.89 8.88 -48.05
CA ARG A 177 -11.86 8.98 -49.51
C ARG A 177 -13.23 8.74 -50.19
N GLU A 178 -14.18 8.11 -49.48
CA GLU A 178 -15.58 7.91 -49.92
C GLU A 178 -16.54 8.88 -49.16
N ALA A 179 -16.33 10.19 -49.32
CA ALA A 179 -17.02 11.22 -48.52
C ALA A 179 -18.50 11.41 -48.92
N SER A 180 -19.42 10.91 -48.10
CA SER A 180 -20.82 11.32 -48.08
C SER A 180 -21.05 12.29 -46.92
N THR A 181 -22.14 13.08 -46.99
CA THR A 181 -22.53 13.99 -45.89
C THR A 181 -22.74 13.22 -44.57
N GLU A 182 -23.24 12.00 -44.64
CA GLU A 182 -23.43 11.11 -43.50
C GLU A 182 -22.11 10.62 -42.89
N SER A 183 -21.11 10.27 -43.73
CA SER A 183 -19.81 9.81 -43.22
C SER A 183 -19.04 10.93 -42.53
N LEU A 184 -19.17 12.17 -43.01
CA LEU A 184 -18.59 13.37 -42.40
C LEU A 184 -19.23 13.68 -41.04
N ALA A 185 -20.54 13.56 -40.92
CA ALA A 185 -21.25 13.74 -39.64
C ALA A 185 -20.82 12.69 -38.59
N LYS A 186 -20.66 11.42 -38.99
CA LYS A 186 -20.20 10.34 -38.10
C LYS A 186 -18.76 10.53 -37.63
N LEU A 187 -17.87 11.02 -38.51
CA LEU A 187 -16.49 11.34 -38.14
C LEU A 187 -16.45 12.48 -37.11
N LYS A 188 -17.16 13.58 -37.37
CA LYS A 188 -17.21 14.73 -36.45
C LYS A 188 -17.76 14.36 -35.06
N ASN A 189 -18.80 13.52 -35.02
CA ASN A 189 -19.33 13.00 -33.75
C ASN A 189 -18.25 12.16 -33.01
N ALA A 190 -17.55 11.29 -33.74
CA ALA A 190 -16.50 10.48 -33.16
C ALA A 190 -15.32 11.32 -32.60
N GLU A 191 -14.92 12.38 -33.30
CA GLU A 191 -13.88 13.32 -32.86
C GLU A 191 -14.34 14.14 -31.64
N THR A 192 -15.62 14.54 -31.59
CA THR A 192 -16.20 15.23 -30.42
C THR A 192 -16.15 14.35 -29.19
N ARG A 193 -16.63 13.10 -29.30
CA ARG A 193 -16.56 12.11 -28.21
C ARG A 193 -15.12 11.80 -27.79
N LEU A 194 -14.17 11.78 -28.73
CA LEU A 194 -12.76 11.58 -28.42
C LEU A 194 -12.21 12.72 -27.56
N SER A 195 -12.56 13.97 -27.88
CA SER A 195 -12.17 15.15 -27.09
C SER A 195 -12.78 15.14 -25.69
N GLU A 196 -14.06 14.75 -25.55
CA GLU A 196 -14.74 14.62 -24.24
C GLU A 196 -14.11 13.53 -23.37
N LEU A 197 -13.82 12.36 -23.96
CA LEU A 197 -13.12 11.28 -23.27
C LEU A 197 -11.70 11.70 -22.86
N LYS A 198 -10.97 12.40 -23.74
CA LYS A 198 -9.64 12.92 -23.41
C LYS A 198 -9.68 13.79 -22.16
N SER A 199 -10.59 14.78 -22.12
CA SER A 199 -10.74 15.65 -20.94
C SER A 199 -11.10 14.86 -19.68
N SER A 200 -11.98 13.88 -19.81
CA SER A 200 -12.44 13.06 -18.68
C SER A 200 -11.32 12.19 -18.11
N VAL A 201 -10.51 11.57 -18.99
CA VAL A 201 -9.34 10.76 -18.61
C VAL A 201 -8.32 11.60 -17.84
N LEU A 202 -8.04 12.82 -18.29
CA LEU A 202 -7.08 13.71 -17.63
C LEU A 202 -7.56 14.13 -16.23
N VAL A 203 -8.84 14.49 -16.09
CA VAL A 203 -9.42 14.88 -14.79
C VAL A 203 -9.39 13.70 -13.82
N LEU A 204 -9.92 12.55 -14.23
CA LEU A 204 -9.97 11.36 -13.39
C LEU A 204 -8.57 10.82 -13.04
N GLY A 205 -7.64 10.90 -13.99
CA GLY A 205 -6.25 10.52 -13.78
C GLY A 205 -5.55 11.40 -12.75
N LYS A 206 -5.82 12.71 -12.76
CA LYS A 206 -5.34 13.64 -11.73
C LYS A 206 -5.93 13.29 -10.36
N GLU A 207 -7.25 13.11 -10.28
CA GLU A 207 -7.93 12.74 -9.02
C GLU A 207 -7.39 11.42 -8.43
N ALA A 208 -7.21 10.40 -9.27
CA ALA A 208 -6.62 9.13 -8.87
C ALA A 208 -5.18 9.32 -8.37
N THR A 209 -4.39 10.17 -9.04
CA THR A 209 -3.00 10.45 -8.68
C THR A 209 -2.92 11.15 -7.33
N ASP A 210 -3.71 12.19 -7.12
CA ASP A 210 -3.77 12.95 -5.86
C ASP A 210 -4.19 12.05 -4.70
N ALA A 211 -5.21 11.19 -4.90
CA ALA A 211 -5.66 10.23 -3.90
C ALA A 211 -4.57 9.21 -3.56
N MET A 212 -3.88 8.65 -4.56
CA MET A 212 -2.82 7.67 -4.36
C MET A 212 -1.58 8.27 -3.70
N LEU A 213 -1.24 9.54 -3.99
CA LEU A 213 -0.17 10.28 -3.33
C LEU A 213 -0.47 10.49 -1.85
N SER A 214 -1.68 10.95 -1.53
CA SER A 214 -2.10 11.13 -0.13
C SER A 214 -1.99 9.82 0.67
N VAL A 215 -2.38 8.70 0.06
CA VAL A 215 -2.27 7.38 0.70
C VAL A 215 -0.81 6.94 0.86
N GLU A 216 0.04 7.17 -0.13
CA GLU A 216 1.46 6.87 -0.03
C GLU A 216 2.12 7.64 1.12
N GLU A 217 1.86 8.95 1.21
CA GLU A 217 2.40 9.82 2.26
C GLU A 217 1.93 9.35 3.65
N GLU A 218 0.63 9.10 3.83
CA GLU A 218 0.07 8.60 5.09
C GLU A 218 0.70 7.27 5.49
N GLN A 219 0.84 6.34 4.55
CA GLN A 219 1.47 5.04 4.79
C GLN A 219 2.94 5.17 5.19
N GLN A 220 3.71 6.06 4.55
CA GLN A 220 5.10 6.31 4.90
C GLN A 220 5.20 6.93 6.30
N GLN A 221 4.39 7.95 6.59
CA GLN A 221 4.40 8.66 7.85
C GLN A 221 4.03 7.74 9.02
N ILE A 222 2.93 6.99 8.92
CA ILE A 222 2.50 6.10 10.00
C ILE A 222 3.51 4.98 10.23
N SER A 223 4.06 4.40 9.15
CA SER A 223 5.07 3.33 9.26
C SER A 223 6.32 3.84 9.96
N PHE A 224 6.82 5.01 9.55
CA PHE A 224 7.98 5.64 10.18
C PHE A 224 7.73 5.92 11.67
N GLN A 225 6.59 6.52 12.02
CA GLN A 225 6.25 6.83 13.41
C GLN A 225 6.13 5.56 14.26
N LYS A 226 5.54 4.48 13.72
CA LYS A 226 5.42 3.22 14.46
C LYS A 226 6.76 2.52 14.65
N LEU A 227 7.66 2.58 13.66
CA LEU A 227 9.04 2.10 13.82
C LEU A 227 9.77 2.87 14.92
N LEU A 228 9.61 4.20 14.98
CA LEU A 228 10.15 5.00 16.09
C LEU A 228 9.56 4.62 17.44
N THR A 229 8.25 4.31 17.49
CA THR A 229 7.59 3.86 18.73
C THR A 229 8.19 2.55 19.23
N MET A 230 8.47 1.61 18.32
CA MET A 230 9.14 0.35 18.64
C MET A 230 10.58 0.55 19.12
N LEU A 231 11.31 1.53 18.56
CA LEU A 231 12.71 1.82 18.94
C LEU A 231 12.82 2.59 20.26
N ALA A 232 11.97 3.59 20.45
CA ALA A 232 12.10 4.52 21.57
C ALA A 232 11.73 3.87 22.91
N GLY A 233 11.12 2.68 22.89
CA GLY A 233 10.76 1.94 24.09
C GLY A 233 9.98 2.78 25.09
N ARG A 234 9.29 3.85 24.63
CA ARG A 234 8.49 4.75 25.48
C ARG A 234 7.26 4.00 25.94
N CYS A 235 7.50 3.13 26.90
CA CYS A 235 6.54 2.47 27.76
C CYS A 235 6.37 3.34 28.99
#